data_AF-A0A3D6B7V7-F1
#
_entry.id   AF-A0A3D6B7V7-F1
#
_cell.length_a   1.000
_cell.length_b   1.000
_cell.length_c   1.000
_cell.angle_alpha   90.00
_cell.angle_beta   90.00
_cell.angle_gamma   90.00
#
_symmetry.space_group_name_H-M   'P 1'
#
loop_
_entity.id
_entity.type
_entity.pdbx_description
1 polymer ?
#
loop_
_entity_poly.entity_id
_entity_poly.type
_entity_poly.pdbx_seq_one_letter_code
_entity_poly.pdbx_strand_id
1 'polypeptide(L)'
;MSIPYNQQQGKIEVFLDDNKEPIAVYSPPARFELDTTTLDDGEHKLIVIAHGEDGKKSVRNIKFIVRNGPGIAIQGLKENDIVEGKVSLLVNAYGASAKEKWEPTTAETPSPIPSWIWVVFILIVAWAMFYFINQWNPPEEFANTPTYKKPQITEVTKEVPQNLTAINGADIYRKSCSSCHQENGQGLTNVFPPLMSDDVVKAKDATEHIRIVLFGLQRKIINGIKYSTPMPAWADQLSDEEVAAVINHERTSWGNNAQLIKAEDVQKVRENHK
;
A
#
# COMPACT_ATOMS: atom_id res chain seq x y z
N MET A 1 12.72 -80.40 -9.16
CA MET A 1 12.70 -80.33 -7.68
C MET A 1 12.93 -78.87 -7.32
N SER A 2 11.86 -78.11 -7.18
CA SER A 2 11.88 -76.66 -6.94
C SER A 2 12.11 -76.40 -5.45
N ILE A 3 13.27 -75.86 -5.11
CA ILE A 3 13.61 -75.42 -3.76
C ILE A 3 12.75 -74.18 -3.45
N PRO A 4 11.99 -74.14 -2.34
CA PRO A 4 11.26 -72.93 -1.97
C PRO A 4 12.28 -71.90 -1.48
N TYR A 5 12.49 -70.83 -2.27
CA TYR A 5 13.25 -69.67 -1.84
C TYR A 5 12.39 -68.91 -0.82
N ASN A 6 12.65 -69.16 0.46
CA ASN A 6 12.01 -68.46 1.57
C ASN A 6 12.58 -67.03 1.62
N GLN A 7 11.94 -66.09 0.91
CA GLN A 7 12.22 -64.66 1.02
C GLN A 7 11.75 -64.18 2.40
N GLN A 8 12.65 -64.19 3.38
CA GLN A 8 12.50 -63.33 4.54
C GLN A 8 12.77 -61.90 4.07
N GLN A 9 11.73 -61.23 3.60
CA GLN A 9 11.77 -59.83 3.22
C GLN A 9 12.25 -59.00 4.43
N GLY A 10 13.19 -58.08 4.21
CA GLY A 10 13.66 -57.18 5.26
C GLY A 10 12.49 -56.44 5.92
N LYS A 11 12.59 -56.15 7.21
CA LYS A 11 11.57 -55.41 7.97
C LYS A 11 12.18 -54.19 8.66
N ILE A 12 11.41 -53.10 8.75
CA ILE A 12 11.78 -51.87 9.44
C ILE A 12 10.80 -51.69 10.58
N GLU A 13 11.30 -51.63 11.81
CA GLU A 13 10.52 -51.35 13.01
C GLU A 13 10.87 -49.94 13.50
N VAL A 14 9.86 -49.12 13.77
CA VAL A 14 10.01 -47.76 14.27
C VAL A 14 9.49 -47.70 15.69
N PHE A 15 10.31 -47.18 16.60
CA PHE A 15 9.97 -46.96 18.00
C PHE A 15 10.11 -45.49 18.32
N LEU A 16 9.30 -45.04 19.28
CA LEU A 16 9.38 -43.71 19.86
C LEU A 16 9.80 -43.83 21.32
N ASP A 17 10.81 -43.06 21.68
CA ASP A 17 11.47 -43.03 22.99
C ASP A 17 11.91 -44.44 23.42
N ASP A 18 11.73 -44.78 24.69
CA ASP A 18 12.09 -46.09 25.27
C ASP A 18 10.89 -47.08 25.27
N ASN A 19 9.91 -46.87 24.39
CA ASN A 19 8.75 -47.75 24.32
C ASN A 19 9.13 -49.15 23.81
N LYS A 20 8.53 -50.19 24.40
CA LYS A 20 8.84 -51.60 24.11
C LYS A 20 8.17 -52.10 22.83
N GLU A 21 7.08 -51.48 22.42
CA GLU A 21 6.34 -51.84 21.22
C GLU A 21 6.64 -50.85 20.08
N PRO A 22 6.81 -51.33 18.84
CA PRO A 22 7.03 -50.46 17.70
C PRO A 22 5.74 -49.69 17.38
N ILE A 23 5.85 -48.38 17.18
CA ILE A 23 4.74 -47.54 16.72
C ILE A 23 4.34 -47.87 15.28
N ALA A 24 5.26 -48.44 14.49
CA ALA A 24 4.97 -48.92 13.15
C ALA A 24 6.00 -49.96 12.67
N VAL A 25 5.55 -50.88 11.81
CA VAL A 25 6.38 -51.91 11.17
C VAL A 25 6.14 -51.88 9.66
N TYR A 26 7.21 -51.83 8.87
CA TYR A 26 7.15 -51.69 7.42
C TYR A 26 8.08 -52.65 6.68
N SER A 27 7.78 -52.89 5.40
CA SER A 27 8.70 -53.52 4.45
C SER A 27 9.44 -52.45 3.63
N PRO A 28 10.77 -52.54 3.44
CA PRO A 28 11.52 -51.59 2.62
C PRO A 28 11.09 -51.60 1.14
N PRO A 29 11.10 -50.43 0.45
CA PRO A 29 11.21 -49.08 0.99
C PRO A 29 9.89 -48.61 1.63
N ALA A 30 9.99 -47.86 2.73
CA ALA A 30 8.82 -47.41 3.50
C ALA A 30 8.82 -45.89 3.69
N ARG A 31 7.62 -45.29 3.70
CA ARG A 31 7.37 -43.91 4.11
C ARG A 31 6.58 -43.92 5.40
N PHE A 32 6.99 -43.12 6.37
CA PHE A 32 6.40 -43.03 7.70
C PHE A 32 6.09 -41.56 8.02
N GLU A 33 4.89 -41.33 8.55
CA GLU A 33 4.46 -40.02 9.07
C GLU A 33 4.31 -40.13 10.58
N LEU A 34 5.02 -39.30 11.33
CA LEU A 34 4.94 -39.22 12.78
C LEU A 34 3.99 -38.10 13.16
N ASP A 35 2.88 -38.45 13.81
CA ASP A 35 2.00 -37.45 14.43
C ASP A 35 2.64 -36.99 15.76
N THR A 36 3.11 -35.74 15.80
CA THR A 36 3.73 -35.16 16.99
C THR A 36 2.71 -34.46 17.88
N THR A 37 1.44 -34.32 17.48
CA THR A 37 0.44 -33.52 18.22
C THR A 37 0.04 -34.12 19.56
N THR A 38 0.18 -35.44 19.69
CA THR A 38 -0.11 -36.20 20.91
C THR A 38 1.11 -36.41 21.79
N LEU A 39 2.27 -35.90 21.39
CA LEU A 39 3.51 -36.00 22.16
C LEU A 39 3.63 -34.84 23.14
N ASP A 40 4.22 -35.12 24.30
CA ASP A 40 4.53 -34.09 25.29
C ASP A 40 5.59 -33.11 24.75
N ASP A 41 5.67 -31.92 25.33
CA ASP A 41 6.73 -30.98 24.99
C ASP A 41 8.06 -31.43 25.60
N GLY A 42 9.13 -31.48 24.80
CA GLY A 42 10.44 -31.88 25.29
C GLY A 42 11.30 -32.61 24.27
N GLU A 43 12.39 -33.21 24.76
CA GLU A 43 13.28 -34.04 23.95
C GLU A 43 12.68 -35.43 23.76
N HIS A 44 12.58 -35.86 22.51
CA HIS A 44 12.16 -37.20 22.10
C HIS A 44 13.22 -37.87 21.22
N LYS A 45 13.13 -39.20 21.12
CA LYS A 45 14.06 -40.04 20.35
C LYS A 45 13.29 -41.01 19.48
N LEU A 46 13.48 -40.92 18.17
CA LEU A 46 13.02 -41.92 17.22
C LEU A 46 14.09 -43.00 17.06
N ILE A 47 13.72 -44.26 17.25
CA ILE A 47 14.60 -45.41 17.08
C ILE A 47 14.09 -46.23 15.89
N VAL A 48 14.89 -46.33 14.84
CA VAL A 48 14.56 -47.12 13.65
C VAL A 48 15.46 -48.34 13.60
N ILE A 49 14.86 -49.54 13.60
CA ILE A 49 15.56 -50.81 13.52
C ILE A 49 15.24 -51.46 12.17
N ALA A 50 16.22 -51.52 11.30
CA ALA A 50 16.13 -52.26 10.03
C ALA A 50 16.71 -53.67 10.22
N HIS A 51 15.97 -54.68 9.80
CA HIS A 51 16.40 -56.07 9.76
C HIS A 51 16.70 -56.43 8.30
N GLY A 52 17.97 -56.71 8.01
CA GLY A 52 18.44 -57.13 6.69
C GLY A 52 18.14 -58.60 6.42
N GLU A 53 18.17 -58.97 5.14
CA GLU A 53 17.94 -60.35 4.67
C GLU A 53 19.03 -61.33 5.17
N ASP A 54 20.19 -60.81 5.59
CA ASP A 54 21.30 -61.57 6.17
C ASP A 54 21.19 -61.75 7.69
N GLY A 55 20.06 -61.36 8.29
CA GLY A 55 19.80 -61.41 9.73
C GLY A 55 20.50 -60.31 10.53
N LYS A 56 21.25 -59.40 9.89
CA LYS A 56 21.86 -58.26 10.58
C LYS A 56 20.81 -57.20 10.90
N LYS A 57 20.98 -56.56 12.06
CA LYS A 57 20.13 -55.44 12.50
C LYS A 57 20.92 -54.15 12.45
N SER A 58 20.34 -53.12 11.85
CA SER A 58 20.88 -51.76 11.87
C SER A 58 19.95 -50.87 12.67
N VAL A 59 20.49 -50.22 13.71
CA VAL A 59 19.73 -49.33 14.58
C VAL A 59 20.17 -47.89 14.32
N ARG A 60 19.21 -47.00 14.07
CA ARG A 60 19.44 -45.56 13.94
C ARG A 60 18.60 -44.81 14.96
N ASN A 61 19.28 -43.95 15.75
CA ASN A 61 18.65 -43.09 16.74
C ASN A 61 18.63 -41.65 16.22
N ILE A 62 17.47 -41.01 16.22
CA ILE A 62 17.28 -39.62 15.80
C ILE A 62 16.64 -38.88 16.96
N LYS A 63 17.36 -37.92 17.55
CA LYS A 63 16.83 -37.06 18.60
C LYS A 63 16.12 -35.86 17.96
N PHE A 64 14.97 -35.47 18.50
CA PHE A 64 14.21 -34.31 18.08
C PHE A 64 13.50 -33.67 19.28
N ILE A 65 13.03 -32.43 19.14
CA ILE A 65 12.36 -31.70 20.20
C ILE A 65 10.93 -31.40 19.75
N VAL A 66 9.95 -31.75 20.56
CA VAL A 66 8.52 -31.43 20.34
C VAL A 66 8.16 -30.17 21.12
N ARG A 67 7.39 -29.28 20.49
CA ARG A 67 6.89 -28.02 21.05
C ARG A 67 5.45 -27.77 20.60
N ASN A 68 4.50 -28.41 21.26
CA ASN A 68 3.06 -28.26 21.09
C ASN A 68 2.44 -27.23 22.06
N GLY A 69 3.12 -26.88 23.14
CA GLY A 69 2.68 -25.90 24.12
C GLY A 69 2.72 -24.45 23.62
N PRO A 70 1.99 -23.53 24.30
CA PRO A 70 1.98 -22.13 23.93
C PRO A 70 3.35 -21.49 24.15
N GLY A 71 3.91 -20.88 23.11
CA GLY A 71 5.12 -20.08 23.24
C GLY A 71 4.86 -18.86 24.14
N ILE A 72 5.64 -18.70 25.20
CA ILE A 72 5.58 -17.54 26.09
C ILE A 72 6.78 -16.65 25.77
N ALA A 73 6.50 -15.43 25.30
CA ALA A 73 7.51 -14.40 25.13
C ALA A 73 7.31 -13.32 26.19
N ILE A 74 8.35 -13.09 27.02
CA ILE A 74 8.39 -12.01 28.00
C ILE A 74 9.27 -10.91 27.43
N GLN A 75 8.69 -9.77 27.13
CA GLN A 75 9.41 -8.61 26.65
C GLN A 75 9.68 -7.66 27.83
N GLY A 76 10.96 -7.39 28.11
CA GLY A 76 11.40 -6.43 29.12
C GLY A 76 12.43 -6.94 30.14
N LEU A 77 12.70 -8.24 30.20
CA LEU A 77 13.78 -8.83 31.02
C LEU A 77 14.51 -9.92 30.23
N LYS A 78 15.84 -9.97 30.39
CA LYS A 78 16.71 -11.02 29.85
C LYS A 78 17.21 -11.94 30.97
N GLU A 79 17.71 -13.10 30.57
CA GLU A 79 18.29 -14.07 31.50
C GLU A 79 19.51 -13.49 32.21
N ASN A 80 19.46 -13.42 33.55
CA ASN A 80 20.43 -12.80 34.47
C ASN A 80 20.39 -11.26 34.61
N ASP A 81 19.30 -10.58 34.23
CA ASP A 81 19.15 -9.15 34.53
C ASP A 81 18.98 -8.90 36.04
N ILE A 82 19.76 -7.97 36.58
CA ILE A 82 19.61 -7.44 37.95
C ILE A 82 18.73 -6.20 37.87
N VAL A 83 17.52 -6.26 38.43
CA VAL A 83 16.54 -5.16 38.38
C VAL A 83 16.12 -4.69 39.77
N GLU A 84 15.85 -3.39 39.89
CA GLU A 84 15.41 -2.73 41.13
C GLU A 84 14.18 -1.85 40.85
N GLY A 85 13.17 -1.88 41.72
CA GLY A 85 11.91 -1.15 41.54
C GLY A 85 10.82 -1.94 40.81
N LYS A 86 9.97 -1.26 40.03
CA LYS A 86 8.85 -1.89 39.29
C LYS A 86 9.17 -1.92 37.79
N VAL A 87 9.29 -3.12 37.23
CA VAL A 87 9.53 -3.34 35.79
C VAL A 87 8.23 -3.81 35.13
N SER A 88 7.73 -3.03 34.17
CA SER A 88 6.55 -3.40 33.38
C SER A 88 6.94 -4.41 32.32
N LEU A 89 6.42 -5.63 32.44
CA LEU A 89 6.64 -6.71 31.48
C LEU A 89 5.43 -6.87 30.59
N LEU A 90 5.69 -7.05 29.30
CA LEU A 90 4.66 -7.46 28.35
C LEU A 90 4.79 -8.97 28.13
N VAL A 91 3.80 -9.72 28.60
CA VAL A 91 3.76 -11.17 28.53
C VAL A 91 2.74 -11.57 27.47
N ASN A 92 3.22 -12.14 26.37
CA ASN A 92 2.37 -12.69 25.32
C ASN A 92 2.41 -14.21 25.35
N ALA A 93 1.24 -14.85 25.34
CA ALA A 93 1.08 -16.29 25.21
C ALA A 93 0.25 -16.58 23.95
N TYR A 94 0.81 -17.35 23.02
CA TYR A 94 0.13 -17.69 21.77
C TYR A 94 -0.28 -19.16 21.77
N GLY A 95 -1.55 -19.44 21.48
CA GLY A 95 -2.09 -20.80 21.44
C GLY A 95 -1.80 -21.50 20.11
N ALA A 96 -1.46 -22.79 20.17
CA ALA A 96 -1.37 -23.68 19.02
C ALA A 96 -2.77 -24.04 18.47
N SER A 97 -3.55 -23.05 18.02
CA SER A 97 -4.83 -23.32 17.35
C SER A 97 -4.57 -23.73 15.91
N ALA A 98 -4.52 -25.04 15.69
CA ALA A 98 -4.17 -25.73 14.46
C ALA A 98 -5.20 -25.60 13.31
N LYS A 99 -5.63 -24.38 12.94
CA LYS A 99 -6.52 -24.21 11.77
C LYS A 99 -6.13 -23.15 10.74
N GLU A 100 -5.16 -22.29 11.01
CA GLU A 100 -4.73 -21.30 10.03
C GLU A 100 -3.31 -21.65 9.57
N LYS A 101 -3.12 -21.67 8.26
CA LYS A 101 -1.85 -21.92 7.55
C LYS A 101 -0.74 -21.14 8.25
N TRP A 102 0.33 -21.83 8.69
CA TRP A 102 1.46 -21.19 9.36
C TRP A 102 1.98 -20.00 8.53
N GLU A 103 1.78 -18.79 9.05
CA GLU A 103 2.27 -17.55 8.47
C GLU A 103 3.48 -17.07 9.29
N PRO A 104 4.72 -17.14 8.78
CA PRO A 104 5.92 -16.75 9.52
C PRO A 104 5.95 -15.29 9.97
N THR A 105 5.12 -14.43 9.37
CA THR A 105 5.07 -12.98 9.62
C THR A 105 4.47 -12.62 10.98
N THR A 106 3.70 -13.50 11.62
CA THR A 106 3.15 -13.24 12.97
C THR A 106 4.16 -13.49 14.10
N ALA A 107 5.31 -14.11 13.81
CA ALA A 107 6.34 -14.45 14.80
C ALA A 107 7.45 -13.39 14.94
N GLU A 108 7.47 -12.36 14.09
CA GLU A 108 8.48 -11.30 14.15
C GLU A 108 7.99 -10.15 15.04
N THR A 109 8.58 -10.02 16.23
CA THR A 109 8.50 -8.75 16.98
C THR A 109 9.19 -7.67 16.14
N PRO A 110 8.54 -6.55 15.80
CA PRO A 110 9.16 -5.51 14.97
C PRO A 110 10.40 -4.98 15.70
N SER A 111 11.58 -5.28 15.14
CA SER A 111 12.83 -4.69 15.62
C SER A 111 12.93 -3.26 15.09
N PRO A 112 13.37 -2.29 15.91
CA PRO A 112 13.58 -0.93 15.43
C PRO A 112 14.68 -0.93 14.36
N ILE A 113 14.48 -0.12 13.32
CA ILE A 113 15.45 0.03 12.23
C ILE A 113 16.83 0.40 12.83
N PRO A 114 17.89 -0.34 12.53
CA PRO A 114 19.23 -0.04 13.03
C PRO A 114 19.65 1.40 12.78
N SER A 115 20.22 2.07 13.79
CA SER A 115 20.58 3.50 13.72
C SER A 115 21.50 3.86 12.55
N TRP A 116 22.34 2.94 12.08
CA TRP A 116 23.22 3.17 10.93
C TRP A 116 22.45 3.41 9.62
N ILE A 117 21.23 2.86 9.47
CA ILE A 117 20.39 3.10 8.29
C ILE A 117 19.93 4.56 8.25
N TRP A 118 19.58 5.14 9.40
CA TRP A 118 19.25 6.56 9.49
C TRP A 118 20.44 7.46 9.14
N VAL A 119 21.65 7.08 9.57
CA VAL A 119 22.88 7.81 9.20
C VAL A 119 23.11 7.76 7.68
N VAL A 120 22.94 6.60 7.05
CA VAL A 120 23.05 6.44 5.59
C VAL A 120 21.98 7.25 4.87
N PHE A 121 20.73 7.22 5.34
CA PHE A 121 19.63 7.99 4.77
C PHE A 121 19.90 9.50 4.80
N ILE A 122 20.33 10.02 5.96
CA ILE A 122 20.69 11.44 6.11
C ILE A 122 21.85 11.81 5.17
N LEU A 123 22.85 10.92 5.03
CA LEU A 123 23.98 11.14 4.12
C LEU A 123 23.53 11.22 2.66
N ILE A 124 22.66 10.31 2.21
CA ILE A 124 22.10 10.33 0.85
C ILE A 124 21.30 11.61 0.60
N VAL A 125 20.47 12.01 1.56
CA VAL A 125 19.65 13.23 1.48
C VAL A 125 20.54 14.48 1.42
N ALA A 126 21.58 14.55 2.26
CA ALA A 126 22.54 15.65 2.24
C ALA A 126 23.33 15.70 0.91
N TRP A 127 23.75 14.55 0.40
CA TRP A 127 24.43 14.44 -0.90
C TRP A 127 23.52 14.88 -2.06
N ALA A 128 22.27 14.44 -2.07
CA ALA A 128 21.27 14.86 -3.05
C ALA A 128 21.00 16.37 -2.99
N MET A 129 20.84 16.94 -1.78
CA MET A 129 20.69 18.39 -1.62
C MET A 129 21.91 19.17 -2.10
N PHE A 130 23.12 18.70 -1.79
CA PHE A 130 24.36 19.33 -2.29
C PHE A 130 24.39 19.37 -3.82
N TYR A 131 24.09 18.24 -4.48
CA TYR A 131 24.04 18.19 -5.94
C TYR A 131 22.91 19.06 -6.51
N PHE A 132 21.74 19.02 -5.89
CA PHE A 132 20.60 19.83 -6.29
C PHE A 132 20.93 21.33 -6.24
N ILE A 133 21.46 21.83 -5.12
CA ILE A 133 21.84 23.25 -4.97
C ILE A 133 22.91 23.65 -5.99
N ASN A 134 23.93 22.83 -6.18
CA ASN A 134 25.05 23.17 -7.05
C ASN A 134 24.71 23.07 -8.55
N GLN A 135 23.78 22.19 -8.93
CA GLN A 135 23.44 21.90 -10.33
C GLN A 135 22.06 22.45 -10.73
N TRP A 136 21.40 23.24 -9.88
CA TRP A 136 20.05 23.77 -10.14
C TRP A 136 20.03 24.78 -11.29
N ASN A 137 21.12 25.54 -11.46
CA ASN A 137 21.23 26.52 -12.53
C ASN A 137 21.99 25.93 -13.73
N PRO A 138 21.56 26.21 -14.96
CA PRO A 138 22.30 25.78 -16.15
C PRO A 138 23.71 26.39 -16.12
N PRO A 139 24.74 25.67 -16.62
CA PRO A 139 26.07 26.24 -16.81
C PRO A 139 25.98 27.53 -17.64
N GLU A 140 26.85 28.50 -17.38
CA GLU A 140 26.81 29.83 -18.02
C GLU A 140 26.74 29.75 -19.56
N GLU A 141 27.41 28.75 -20.14
CA GLU A 141 27.40 28.45 -21.58
C GLU A 141 25.98 28.17 -22.14
N PHE A 142 25.11 27.54 -21.35
CA PHE A 142 23.77 27.15 -21.76
C PHE A 142 22.68 28.10 -21.28
N ALA A 143 23.01 29.05 -20.39
CA ALA A 143 22.05 30.00 -19.81
C ALA A 143 21.29 30.82 -20.86
N ASN A 144 21.89 31.06 -22.03
CA ASN A 144 21.32 31.85 -23.13
C ASN A 144 20.71 31.01 -24.26
N THR A 145 20.67 29.69 -24.14
CA THR A 145 20.08 28.82 -25.16
C THR A 145 18.55 28.87 -25.12
N PRO A 146 17.86 28.60 -26.25
CA PRO A 146 16.40 28.60 -26.32
C PRO A 146 15.72 27.64 -25.33
N THR A 147 16.45 26.63 -24.85
CA THR A 147 16.00 25.60 -23.91
C THR A 147 15.86 26.12 -22.47
N TYR A 148 16.75 27.01 -22.02
CA TYR A 148 16.79 27.50 -20.63
C TYR A 148 16.39 28.97 -20.48
N LYS A 149 16.34 29.72 -21.59
CA LYS A 149 15.76 31.07 -21.60
C LYS A 149 14.26 30.93 -21.34
N LYS A 150 13.79 31.38 -20.16
CA LYS A 150 12.35 31.55 -19.91
C LYS A 150 11.76 32.31 -21.10
N PRO A 151 10.68 31.82 -21.74
CA PRO A 151 10.06 32.56 -22.82
C PRO A 151 9.71 33.93 -22.26
N GLN A 152 10.36 34.97 -22.78
CA GLN A 152 9.85 36.31 -22.60
C GLN A 152 8.54 36.32 -23.35
N ILE A 153 7.45 36.20 -22.59
CA ILE A 153 6.13 36.56 -23.07
C ILE A 153 6.29 38.02 -23.46
N THR A 154 6.49 38.26 -24.75
CA THR A 154 6.17 39.54 -25.35
C THR A 154 4.77 39.85 -24.87
N GLU A 155 4.63 40.93 -24.08
CA GLU A 155 3.35 41.52 -23.70
C GLU A 155 2.54 41.76 -24.97
N VAL A 156 1.79 40.75 -25.39
CA VAL A 156 0.57 40.98 -26.15
C VAL A 156 -0.43 41.37 -25.08
N THR A 157 -0.64 42.68 -24.97
CA THR A 157 -1.65 43.34 -24.16
C THR A 157 -3.00 42.63 -24.37
N LYS A 158 -3.29 41.63 -23.54
CA LYS A 158 -4.64 41.25 -23.17
C LYS A 158 -4.83 41.87 -21.80
N GLU A 159 -5.55 42.98 -21.76
CA GLU A 159 -5.99 43.60 -20.53
C GLU A 159 -6.64 42.53 -19.63
N VAL A 160 -5.89 42.09 -18.62
CA VAL A 160 -6.45 41.52 -17.41
C VAL A 160 -6.96 42.74 -16.64
N PRO A 161 -8.28 42.92 -16.47
CA PRO A 161 -8.79 44.06 -15.71
C PRO A 161 -8.17 44.01 -14.30
N GLN A 162 -7.51 45.10 -13.94
CA GLN A 162 -6.69 45.28 -12.74
C GLN A 162 -7.49 45.35 -11.42
N ASN A 163 -8.59 44.59 -11.31
CA ASN A 163 -9.39 44.54 -10.09
C ASN A 163 -9.69 43.11 -9.62
N LEU A 164 -8.73 42.20 -9.79
CA LEU A 164 -8.67 40.96 -9.04
C LEU A 164 -7.73 41.20 -7.85
N THR A 165 -8.27 41.65 -6.72
CA THR A 165 -7.76 41.17 -5.44
C THR A 165 -7.63 39.66 -5.56
N ALA A 166 -6.43 39.12 -5.34
CA ALA A 166 -6.01 37.80 -5.83
C ALA A 166 -6.81 36.62 -5.25
N ILE A 167 -8.03 36.41 -5.76
CA ILE A 167 -8.86 35.25 -5.45
C ILE A 167 -8.20 34.05 -6.12
N ASN A 168 -7.63 33.17 -5.30
CA ASN A 168 -6.93 31.99 -5.77
C ASN A 168 -7.93 30.87 -6.06
N GLY A 169 -8.26 30.67 -7.34
CA GLY A 169 -9.15 29.61 -7.80
C GLY A 169 -8.71 28.20 -7.39
N ALA A 170 -7.39 27.96 -7.23
CA ALA A 170 -6.87 26.67 -6.78
C ALA A 170 -7.20 26.39 -5.31
N ASP A 171 -7.24 27.42 -4.46
CA ASP A 171 -7.59 27.26 -3.04
C ASP A 171 -9.08 27.03 -2.86
N ILE A 172 -9.91 27.68 -3.68
CA ILE A 172 -11.36 27.41 -3.73
C ILE A 172 -11.59 25.97 -4.19
N TYR A 173 -10.93 25.55 -5.28
CA TYR A 173 -11.03 24.18 -5.78
C TYR A 173 -10.69 23.15 -4.70
N ARG A 174 -9.57 23.33 -3.99
CA ARG A 174 -9.14 22.43 -2.91
C ARG A 174 -10.13 22.36 -1.75
N LYS A 175 -10.78 23.47 -1.41
CA LYS A 175 -11.72 23.52 -0.29
C LYS A 175 -13.10 22.97 -0.64
N SER A 176 -13.55 23.23 -1.87
CA SER A 176 -14.96 23.06 -2.25
C SER A 176 -15.19 21.94 -3.27
N CYS A 177 -14.21 21.62 -4.11
CA CYS A 177 -14.40 20.79 -5.30
C CYS A 177 -13.61 19.47 -5.24
N SER A 178 -12.40 19.50 -4.67
CA SER A 178 -11.45 18.38 -4.76
C SER A 178 -11.87 17.14 -3.97
N SER A 179 -12.73 17.27 -2.96
CA SER A 179 -13.29 16.13 -2.22
C SER A 179 -14.03 15.13 -3.11
N CYS A 180 -14.64 15.62 -4.21
CA CYS A 180 -15.36 14.81 -5.18
C CYS A 180 -14.57 14.65 -6.49
N HIS A 181 -14.05 15.76 -7.04
CA HIS A 181 -13.35 15.75 -8.33
C HIS A 181 -11.86 15.37 -8.24
N GLN A 182 -11.35 15.11 -7.03
CA GLN A 182 -9.95 14.82 -6.71
C GLN A 182 -9.01 16.00 -6.97
N GLU A 183 -7.85 16.04 -6.31
CA GLU A 183 -6.85 17.10 -6.51
C GLU A 183 -6.32 17.17 -7.96
N ASN A 184 -6.36 16.04 -8.67
CA ASN A 184 -5.92 15.92 -10.06
C ASN A 184 -7.07 16.05 -11.09
N GLY A 185 -8.28 16.38 -10.65
CA GLY A 185 -9.44 16.58 -11.55
C GLY A 185 -9.93 15.31 -12.25
N GLN A 186 -9.49 14.11 -11.83
CA GLN A 186 -9.90 12.84 -12.47
C GLN A 186 -11.25 12.33 -11.95
N GLY A 187 -11.75 12.87 -10.83
CA GLY A 187 -12.93 12.35 -10.17
C GLY A 187 -12.78 10.88 -9.77
N LEU A 188 -13.89 10.17 -9.74
CA LEU A 188 -13.96 8.74 -9.44
C LEU A 188 -14.94 8.09 -10.41
N THR A 189 -14.44 7.22 -11.29
CA THR A 189 -15.26 6.54 -12.32
C THR A 189 -16.55 5.95 -11.73
N ASN A 190 -17.67 6.16 -12.42
CA ASN A 190 -19.04 5.80 -12.00
C ASN A 190 -19.65 6.59 -10.83
N VAL A 191 -18.88 7.44 -10.13
CA VAL A 191 -19.34 8.18 -8.94
C VAL A 191 -19.25 9.69 -9.13
N PHE A 192 -18.06 10.20 -9.44
CA PHE A 192 -17.79 11.62 -9.69
C PHE A 192 -17.10 11.81 -11.04
N PRO A 193 -17.62 12.67 -11.92
CA PRO A 193 -17.07 12.82 -13.26
C PRO A 193 -15.69 13.52 -13.23
N PRO A 194 -14.82 13.20 -14.21
CA PRO A 194 -13.57 13.93 -14.39
C PRO A 194 -13.84 15.36 -14.87
N LEU A 195 -13.01 16.30 -14.43
CA LEU A 195 -12.89 17.65 -14.99
C LEU A 195 -11.71 17.76 -15.96
N MET A 196 -10.72 16.86 -15.81
CA MET A 196 -9.63 16.71 -16.75
C MET A 196 -10.17 16.21 -18.09
N SER A 197 -9.86 16.93 -19.18
CA SER A 197 -10.28 16.59 -20.54
C SER A 197 -11.80 16.49 -20.76
N ASP A 198 -12.61 17.05 -19.85
CA ASP A 198 -14.06 17.08 -20.00
C ASP A 198 -14.51 18.12 -21.04
N ASP A 199 -15.50 17.77 -21.85
CA ASP A 199 -15.94 18.61 -22.97
C ASP A 199 -16.67 19.88 -22.52
N VAL A 200 -17.35 19.85 -21.36
CA VAL A 200 -17.97 21.04 -20.77
C VAL A 200 -16.89 22.00 -20.27
N VAL A 201 -15.85 21.46 -19.61
CA VAL A 201 -14.71 22.27 -19.14
C VAL A 201 -13.93 22.89 -20.30
N LYS A 202 -13.78 22.17 -21.43
CA LYS A 202 -13.05 22.68 -22.61
C LYS A 202 -13.89 23.49 -23.57
N ALA A 203 -15.21 23.55 -23.38
CA ALA A 203 -16.12 24.20 -24.31
C ALA A 203 -15.73 25.68 -24.52
N LYS A 204 -15.84 26.15 -25.77
CA LYS A 204 -15.62 27.56 -26.12
C LYS A 204 -16.64 28.45 -25.42
N ASP A 205 -17.89 28.00 -25.36
CA ASP A 205 -18.94 28.61 -24.56
C ASP A 205 -18.97 27.97 -23.17
N ALA A 206 -18.61 28.74 -22.15
CA ALA A 206 -18.55 28.28 -20.77
C ALA A 206 -19.91 28.31 -20.05
N THR A 207 -21.01 28.70 -20.71
CA THR A 207 -22.33 28.86 -20.09
C THR A 207 -22.80 27.58 -19.39
N GLU A 208 -22.61 26.39 -19.97
CA GLU A 208 -22.98 25.13 -19.32
C GLU A 208 -22.11 24.86 -18.08
N HIS A 209 -20.80 25.10 -18.16
CA HIS A 209 -19.88 24.94 -17.04
C HIS A 209 -20.26 25.85 -15.87
N ILE A 210 -20.50 27.14 -16.16
CA ILE A 210 -20.96 28.12 -15.17
C ILE A 210 -22.30 27.69 -14.54
N ARG A 211 -23.26 27.26 -15.37
CA ARG A 211 -24.58 26.81 -14.88
C ARG A 211 -24.46 25.63 -13.93
N ILE A 212 -23.62 24.66 -14.24
CA ILE A 212 -23.40 23.47 -13.40
C ILE A 212 -22.79 23.86 -12.05
N VAL A 213 -21.81 24.76 -12.02
CA VAL A 213 -21.21 25.23 -10.76
C VAL A 213 -22.23 26.01 -9.92
N LEU A 214 -22.97 26.93 -10.55
CA LEU A 214 -23.95 27.75 -9.84
C LEU A 214 -25.13 26.93 -9.31
N PHE A 215 -25.72 26.06 -10.12
CA PHE A 215 -27.02 25.44 -9.83
C PHE A 215 -26.95 23.93 -9.58
N GLY A 216 -25.74 23.37 -9.60
CA GLY A 216 -25.53 21.94 -9.42
C GLY A 216 -25.93 21.13 -10.65
N LEU A 217 -25.84 19.81 -10.50
CA LEU A 217 -26.13 18.86 -11.58
C LEU A 217 -26.60 17.54 -10.97
N GLN A 218 -27.76 17.04 -11.40
CA GLN A 218 -28.33 15.82 -10.83
C GLN A 218 -27.77 14.54 -11.45
N ARG A 219 -27.76 14.47 -12.78
CA ARG A 219 -27.33 13.28 -13.53
C ARG A 219 -26.70 13.70 -14.84
N LYS A 220 -25.61 13.03 -15.24
CA LYS A 220 -24.96 13.23 -16.54
C LYS A 220 -24.38 11.91 -17.03
N ILE A 221 -24.38 11.73 -18.34
CA ILE A 221 -23.64 10.67 -19.01
C ILE A 221 -22.46 11.34 -19.72
N ILE A 222 -21.25 10.88 -19.43
CA ILE A 222 -20.00 11.37 -20.04
C ILE A 222 -19.29 10.15 -20.62
N ASN A 223 -19.02 10.15 -21.92
CA ASN A 223 -18.35 9.05 -22.63
C ASN A 223 -19.01 7.67 -22.38
N GLY A 224 -20.34 7.62 -22.31
CA GLY A 224 -21.09 6.38 -22.06
C GLY A 224 -21.15 5.94 -20.58
N ILE A 225 -20.45 6.64 -19.68
CA ILE A 225 -20.46 6.35 -18.24
C ILE A 225 -21.52 7.22 -17.56
N LYS A 226 -22.38 6.60 -16.75
CA LYS A 226 -23.46 7.27 -16.03
C LYS A 226 -23.00 7.72 -14.65
N TYR A 227 -23.06 9.03 -14.41
CA TYR A 227 -22.84 9.64 -13.10
C TYR A 227 -24.19 10.05 -12.50
N SER A 228 -24.55 9.44 -11.38
CA SER A 228 -25.85 9.65 -10.71
C SER A 228 -25.77 10.40 -9.38
N THR A 229 -24.56 10.71 -8.93
CA THR A 229 -24.36 11.49 -7.69
C THR A 229 -24.66 12.95 -7.98
N PRO A 230 -25.57 13.59 -7.21
CA PRO A 230 -25.89 15.00 -7.43
C PRO A 230 -24.72 15.88 -7.01
N MET A 231 -24.34 16.81 -7.88
CA MET A 231 -23.43 17.91 -7.58
C MET A 231 -24.22 19.04 -6.92
N PRO A 232 -23.80 19.55 -5.74
CA PRO A 232 -24.46 20.65 -5.06
C PRO A 232 -24.34 21.96 -5.84
N ALA A 233 -25.28 22.86 -5.62
CA ALA A 233 -25.27 24.22 -6.13
C ALA A 233 -24.37 25.12 -5.29
N TRP A 234 -23.57 25.97 -5.91
CA TRP A 234 -22.68 26.92 -5.24
C TRP A 234 -23.13 28.38 -5.35
N ALA A 235 -24.27 28.64 -5.99
CA ALA A 235 -24.78 29.99 -6.21
C ALA A 235 -24.86 30.82 -4.91
N ASP A 236 -25.30 30.23 -3.81
CA ASP A 236 -25.47 30.96 -2.54
C ASP A 236 -24.21 31.02 -1.67
N GLN A 237 -23.13 30.32 -2.09
CA GLN A 237 -21.91 30.15 -1.28
C GLN A 237 -20.69 30.85 -1.87
N LEU A 238 -20.65 31.05 -3.19
CA LEU A 238 -19.53 31.66 -3.89
C LEU A 238 -19.97 32.91 -4.67
N SER A 239 -19.16 33.97 -4.58
CA SER A 239 -19.34 35.18 -5.38
C SER A 239 -19.08 34.92 -6.87
N ASP A 240 -19.44 35.87 -7.74
CA ASP A 240 -19.20 35.75 -9.17
C ASP A 240 -17.70 35.71 -9.52
N GLU A 241 -16.90 36.46 -8.76
CA GLU A 241 -15.44 36.44 -8.87
C GLU A 241 -14.84 35.11 -8.40
N GLU A 242 -15.35 34.52 -7.32
CA GLU A 242 -14.92 33.23 -6.81
C GLU A 242 -15.24 32.08 -7.76
N VAL A 243 -16.46 32.09 -8.32
CA VAL A 243 -16.89 31.12 -9.34
C VAL A 243 -16.04 31.27 -10.61
N ALA A 244 -15.80 32.50 -11.07
CA ALA A 244 -14.93 32.73 -12.22
C ALA A 244 -13.50 32.23 -11.96
N ALA A 245 -12.96 32.45 -10.76
CA ALA A 245 -11.62 32.01 -10.38
C ALA A 245 -11.49 30.48 -10.37
N VAL A 246 -12.43 29.74 -9.75
CA VAL A 246 -12.37 28.27 -9.69
C VAL A 246 -12.58 27.63 -11.07
N ILE A 247 -13.51 28.16 -11.87
CA ILE A 247 -13.73 27.68 -13.25
C ILE A 247 -12.47 27.92 -14.10
N ASN A 248 -11.83 29.09 -13.96
CA ASN A 248 -10.58 29.37 -14.67
C ASN A 248 -9.44 28.42 -14.24
N HIS A 249 -9.36 28.05 -12.97
CA HIS A 249 -8.43 27.02 -12.49
C HIS A 249 -8.70 25.67 -13.18
N GLU A 250 -9.94 25.19 -13.22
CA GLU A 250 -10.32 23.94 -13.89
C GLU A 250 -10.01 23.96 -15.40
N ARG A 251 -10.27 25.10 -16.06
CA ARG A 251 -10.10 25.32 -17.50
C ARG A 251 -8.64 25.41 -17.95
N THR A 252 -7.71 25.61 -17.01
CA THR A 252 -6.26 25.71 -17.25
C THR A 252 -5.44 24.61 -16.58
N SER A 253 -6.08 23.78 -15.76
CA SER A 253 -5.42 22.70 -15.02
C SER A 253 -5.46 21.38 -15.78
N TRP A 254 -4.58 20.45 -15.40
CA TRP A 254 -4.56 19.06 -15.88
C TRP A 254 -4.52 18.93 -17.42
N GLY A 255 -3.86 19.88 -18.09
CA GLY A 255 -3.75 19.89 -19.55
C GLY A 255 -4.95 20.48 -20.29
N ASN A 256 -5.96 20.99 -19.57
CA ASN A 256 -7.02 21.79 -20.17
C ASN A 256 -6.43 23.13 -20.67
N ASN A 257 -6.89 23.58 -21.83
CA ASN A 257 -6.49 24.85 -22.43
C ASN A 257 -7.72 25.55 -23.02
N ALA A 258 -8.65 25.92 -22.14
CA ALA A 258 -9.90 26.56 -22.52
C ALA A 258 -9.86 28.08 -22.29
N GLN A 259 -10.73 28.81 -22.98
CA GLN A 259 -10.83 30.27 -22.84
C GLN A 259 -11.26 30.64 -21.41
N LEU A 260 -10.53 31.55 -20.77
CA LEU A 260 -10.90 32.06 -19.44
C LEU A 260 -12.20 32.86 -19.48
N ILE A 261 -12.93 32.81 -18.38
CA ILE A 261 -14.16 33.56 -18.15
C ILE A 261 -13.92 34.71 -17.17
N LYS A 262 -14.82 35.68 -17.15
CA LYS A 262 -14.82 36.79 -16.20
C LYS A 262 -16.01 36.69 -15.25
N ALA A 263 -15.98 37.46 -14.15
CA ALA A 263 -17.09 37.53 -13.19
C ALA A 263 -18.40 37.97 -13.86
N GLU A 264 -18.34 38.85 -14.86
CA GLU A 264 -19.53 39.31 -15.59
C GLU A 264 -20.18 38.20 -16.41
N ASP A 265 -19.42 37.18 -16.84
CA ASP A 265 -19.98 36.01 -17.52
C ASP A 265 -20.79 35.15 -16.53
N VAL A 266 -20.29 35.02 -15.29
CA VAL A 266 -20.99 34.32 -14.20
C VAL A 266 -22.26 35.07 -13.82
N GLN A 267 -22.17 36.39 -13.63
CA GLN A 267 -23.31 37.24 -13.29
C GLN A 267 -24.44 37.10 -14.31
N LYS A 268 -24.12 37.15 -15.61
CA LYS A 268 -25.11 36.96 -16.69
C LYS A 268 -25.83 35.62 -16.57
N VAL A 269 -25.10 34.52 -16.34
CA VAL A 269 -25.72 33.20 -16.19
C VAL A 269 -26.57 33.13 -14.93
N ARG A 270 -26.12 33.75 -13.84
CA ARG A 270 -26.83 33.82 -12.57
C ARG A 270 -28.18 34.56 -12.70
N GLU A 271 -28.18 35.69 -13.40
CA GLU A 271 -29.38 36.49 -13.63
C GLU A 271 -30.36 35.82 -14.60
N ASN A 272 -29.85 35.14 -15.63
CA ASN A 272 -30.65 34.45 -16.65
C ASN A 272 -31.29 33.12 -16.18
N HIS A 273 -31.08 32.72 -14.92
CA HIS A 273 -31.67 31.50 -14.34
C HIS A 273 -32.94 31.76 -13.51
N LYS A 274 -33.34 33.03 -13.35
CA LYS A 274 -34.63 33.41 -12.76
C LYS A 274 -35.77 33.21 -13.76
#